data_AF-A0A516SKW7-F1
#
_entry.id   AF-A0A516SKW7-F1
#
_cell.length_a   1.000
_cell.length_b   1.000
_cell.length_c   1.000
_cell.angle_alpha   90.00
_cell.angle_beta   90.00
_cell.angle_gamma   90.00
#
_symmetry.space_group_name_H-M   'P 1'
#
loop_
_entity.id
_entity.type
_entity.pdbx_description
1 polymer ?
#
loop_
_entity_poly.entity_id
_entity_poly.type
_entity_poly.pdbx_seq_one_letter_code
_entity_poly.pdbx_strand_id
1 'polypeptide(L)'
;MKFPCHFRAELIEQVTSLASFSAELDGMAKGVAAIANQTNLLALNAAIEAARAGEHGRGFSVTENQQTGAALKMLDASLDDFTVATQRMADINSNLKAHGNQVEQELNQNLVAMQFQDRACQMMDHVVQDLARMEEHLAAVLHDPDGKSPAVSPNDWLRRLQGTYSTLEQAHLHGGTTASSASSGDAEFF
;
A
#
# COMPACT_ATOMS: atom_id res chain seq x y z
N MET A 1 -12.45 13.67 -5.63
CA MET A 1 -11.96 12.38 -5.06
C MET A 1 -10.83 11.75 -5.91
N LYS A 2 -9.84 12.55 -6.39
CA LYS A 2 -8.79 12.10 -7.35
C LYS A 2 -7.45 11.67 -6.72
N PHE A 3 -7.27 11.89 -5.42
CA PHE A 3 -5.99 11.69 -4.72
C PHE A 3 -5.47 10.23 -4.67
N PRO A 4 -6.28 9.20 -4.38
CA PRO A 4 -5.73 7.85 -4.17
C PRO A 4 -5.20 7.20 -5.46
N CYS A 5 -5.81 7.48 -6.62
CA CYS A 5 -5.34 6.93 -7.90
C CYS A 5 -4.02 7.55 -8.39
N HIS A 6 -3.82 8.85 -8.17
CA HIS A 6 -2.59 9.53 -8.62
C HIS A 6 -1.37 9.04 -7.83
N PHE A 7 -1.49 9.01 -6.50
CA PHE A 7 -0.40 8.56 -5.62
C PHE A 7 -0.01 7.11 -5.90
N ARG A 8 -0.99 6.22 -6.14
CA ARG A 8 -0.73 4.83 -6.51
C ARG A 8 -0.01 4.71 -7.85
N ALA A 9 -0.45 5.46 -8.87
CA ALA A 9 0.17 5.43 -10.19
C ALA A 9 1.64 5.86 -10.11
N GLU A 10 1.91 6.94 -9.37
CA GLU A 10 3.26 7.47 -9.15
C GLU A 10 4.14 6.47 -8.38
N LEU A 11 3.61 5.83 -7.33
CA LEU A 11 4.33 4.77 -6.60
C LEU A 11 4.65 3.57 -7.51
N ILE A 12 3.70 3.10 -8.31
CA ILE A 12 3.90 1.98 -9.26
C ILE A 12 4.98 2.34 -10.28
N GLU A 13 5.00 3.58 -10.77
CA GLU A 13 6.00 4.07 -11.71
C GLU A 13 7.40 4.06 -11.09
N GLN A 14 7.56 4.63 -9.88
CA GLN A 14 8.84 4.64 -9.16
C GLN A 14 9.37 3.23 -8.87
N VAL A 15 8.49 2.35 -8.39
CA VAL A 15 8.75 0.92 -8.17
C VAL A 15 9.20 0.23 -9.46
N THR A 16 8.54 0.52 -10.58
CA THR A 16 8.89 -0.08 -11.88
C THR A 16 10.25 0.42 -12.38
N SER A 17 10.53 1.71 -12.22
CA SER A 17 11.82 2.32 -12.54
C SER A 17 12.95 1.74 -11.67
N LEU A 18 12.69 1.50 -10.38
CA LEU A 18 13.66 0.87 -9.48
C LEU A 18 13.96 -0.58 -9.90
N ALA A 19 12.95 -1.32 -10.37
CA ALA A 19 13.13 -2.67 -10.91
C ALA A 19 13.99 -2.66 -12.18
N SER A 20 13.74 -1.75 -13.13
CA SER A 20 14.54 -1.67 -14.35
C SER A 20 15.98 -1.29 -14.04
N PHE A 21 16.20 -0.32 -13.15
CA PHE A 21 17.54 0.07 -12.72
C PHE A 21 18.29 -1.09 -12.04
N SER A 22 17.61 -1.86 -11.19
CA SER A 22 18.17 -3.08 -10.58
C SER A 22 18.56 -4.14 -11.62
N ALA A 23 17.76 -4.31 -12.68
CA ALA A 23 18.09 -5.24 -13.77
C ALA A 23 19.27 -4.76 -14.63
N GLU A 24 19.38 -3.45 -14.89
CA GLU A 24 20.54 -2.85 -15.57
C GLU A 24 21.82 -3.05 -14.77
N LEU A 25 21.75 -2.81 -13.47
CA LEU A 25 22.82 -3.07 -12.53
C LEU A 25 23.29 -4.54 -12.63
N ASP A 26 22.39 -5.51 -12.53
CA ASP A 26 22.73 -6.95 -12.68
C ASP A 26 23.45 -7.24 -14.01
N GLY A 27 23.00 -6.61 -15.10
CA GLY A 27 23.65 -6.69 -16.40
C GLY A 27 25.09 -6.14 -16.38
N MET A 28 25.32 -5.01 -15.73
CA MET A 28 26.65 -4.42 -15.57
C MET A 28 27.57 -5.35 -14.75
N ALA A 29 27.09 -5.93 -13.66
CA ALA A 29 27.86 -6.88 -12.85
C ALA A 29 28.28 -8.10 -13.69
N LYS A 30 27.36 -8.67 -14.47
CA LYS A 30 27.70 -9.77 -15.41
C LYS A 30 28.78 -9.37 -16.42
N GLY A 31 28.73 -8.14 -16.93
CA GLY A 31 29.77 -7.59 -17.81
C GLY A 31 31.14 -7.50 -17.13
N VAL A 32 31.19 -6.99 -15.89
CA VAL A 32 32.43 -6.92 -15.10
C VAL A 32 32.98 -8.31 -14.81
N ALA A 33 32.13 -9.29 -14.49
CA ALA A 33 32.54 -10.68 -14.29
C ALA A 33 33.17 -11.29 -15.56
N ALA A 34 32.64 -10.97 -16.75
CA ALA A 34 33.21 -11.40 -18.01
C ALA A 34 34.60 -10.78 -18.26
N ILE A 35 34.78 -9.48 -17.97
CA ILE A 35 36.08 -8.79 -18.08
C ILE A 35 37.09 -9.39 -17.11
N ALA A 36 36.68 -9.66 -15.86
CA ALA A 36 37.53 -10.32 -14.86
C ALA A 36 38.02 -11.69 -15.35
N ASN A 37 37.12 -12.52 -15.89
CA ASN A 37 37.49 -13.81 -16.46
C ASN A 37 38.47 -13.68 -17.64
N GLN A 38 38.25 -12.71 -18.53
CA GLN A 38 39.14 -12.48 -19.67
C GLN A 38 40.52 -11.99 -19.21
N THR A 39 40.56 -11.15 -18.17
CA THR A 39 41.80 -10.64 -17.56
C THR A 39 42.57 -11.77 -16.89
N ASN A 40 41.87 -12.68 -16.20
CA ASN A 40 42.47 -13.87 -15.61
C ASN A 40 43.13 -14.78 -16.67
N LEU A 41 42.47 -14.99 -17.81
CA LEU A 41 43.06 -15.74 -18.93
C LEU A 41 44.28 -15.02 -19.52
N LEU A 42 44.23 -13.69 -19.65
CA LEU A 42 45.34 -12.90 -20.16
C LEU A 42 46.55 -12.98 -19.22
N ALA A 43 46.32 -12.87 -17.92
CA ALA A 43 47.35 -13.00 -16.89
C ALA A 43 47.98 -14.40 -16.87
N LEU A 44 47.16 -15.45 -17.04
CA LEU A 44 47.67 -16.82 -17.17
C LEU A 44 48.58 -16.97 -18.38
N ASN A 45 48.19 -16.42 -19.55
CA ASN A 45 49.03 -16.44 -20.75
C ASN A 45 50.34 -15.68 -20.55
N ALA A 46 50.31 -14.52 -19.88
CA ALA A 46 51.50 -13.75 -19.56
C ALA A 46 52.44 -14.52 -18.61
N ALA A 47 51.88 -15.20 -17.59
CA ALA A 47 52.66 -16.04 -16.67
C ALA A 47 53.36 -17.21 -17.39
N ILE A 48 52.67 -17.84 -18.36
CA ILE A 48 53.27 -18.90 -19.20
C ILE A 48 54.44 -18.35 -20.02
N GLU A 49 54.27 -17.20 -20.66
CA GLU A 49 55.32 -16.62 -21.50
C GLU A 49 56.52 -16.13 -20.67
N ALA A 50 56.27 -15.60 -19.46
CA ALA A 50 57.32 -15.23 -18.54
C ALA A 50 58.11 -16.45 -18.01
N ALA A 51 57.44 -17.59 -17.81
CA ALA A 51 58.11 -18.86 -17.51
C ALA A 51 58.98 -19.33 -18.69
N ARG A 52 58.51 -19.10 -19.93
CA ARG A 52 59.23 -19.43 -21.17
C ARG A 52 60.48 -18.57 -21.39
N ALA A 53 60.44 -17.31 -20.95
CA ALA A 53 61.57 -16.38 -20.99
C ALA A 53 62.68 -16.68 -19.96
N GLY A 54 62.50 -17.67 -19.07
CA GLY A 54 63.52 -18.10 -18.11
C GLY A 54 63.88 -17.01 -17.10
N GLU A 55 65.17 -16.81 -16.84
CA GLU A 55 65.67 -15.81 -15.86
C GLU A 55 65.20 -14.39 -16.17
N HIS A 56 65.00 -14.04 -17.45
CA HIS A 56 64.60 -12.68 -17.85
C HIS A 56 63.12 -12.38 -17.57
N GLY A 57 62.26 -13.40 -17.44
CA GLY A 57 60.84 -13.24 -17.14
C GLY A 57 60.47 -13.35 -15.65
N ARG A 58 61.38 -13.86 -14.81
CA ARG A 58 61.09 -14.18 -13.39
C ARG A 58 60.64 -12.96 -12.57
N GLY A 59 61.38 -11.85 -12.64
CA GLY A 59 61.07 -10.63 -11.86
C GLY A 59 59.77 -9.94 -12.29
N PHE A 60 59.47 -9.95 -13.59
CA PHE A 60 58.22 -9.41 -14.13
C PHE A 60 57.01 -10.29 -13.76
N SER A 61 57.16 -11.62 -13.84
CA SER A 61 56.04 -12.56 -13.58
C SER A 61 55.48 -12.49 -12.17
N VAL A 62 56.32 -12.26 -11.16
CA VAL A 62 55.90 -12.30 -9.74
C VAL A 62 55.11 -11.04 -9.39
N THR A 63 55.58 -9.88 -9.84
CA THR A 63 54.94 -8.59 -9.54
C THR A 63 53.61 -8.45 -10.28
N GLU A 64 53.56 -8.82 -11.56
CA GLU A 64 52.30 -8.82 -12.33
C GLU A 64 51.29 -9.82 -11.77
N ASN A 65 51.67 -11.07 -11.49
CA ASN A 65 50.73 -12.05 -10.95
C ASN A 65 50.13 -11.61 -9.59
N GLN A 66 50.93 -10.98 -8.73
CA GLN A 66 50.41 -10.47 -7.46
C GLN A 66 49.42 -9.32 -7.66
N GLN A 67 49.72 -8.36 -8.54
CA GLN A 67 48.81 -7.25 -8.83
C GLN A 67 47.53 -7.72 -9.52
N THR A 68 47.63 -8.60 -10.52
CA THR A 68 46.46 -9.14 -11.22
C THR A 68 45.62 -10.02 -10.30
N GLY A 69 46.24 -10.89 -9.50
CA GLY A 69 45.54 -11.74 -8.54
C GLY A 69 44.81 -10.92 -7.47
N ALA A 70 45.41 -9.84 -6.98
CA ALA A 70 44.76 -8.92 -6.05
C ALA A 70 43.57 -8.20 -6.70
N ALA A 71 43.73 -7.71 -7.94
CA ALA A 71 42.66 -7.06 -8.68
C ALA A 71 41.47 -8.00 -8.94
N LEU A 72 41.74 -9.25 -9.34
CA LEU A 72 40.69 -10.25 -9.58
C LEU A 72 39.91 -10.60 -8.30
N LYS A 73 40.59 -10.75 -7.15
CA LYS A 73 39.92 -10.94 -5.86
C LYS A 73 39.02 -9.77 -5.49
N MET A 74 39.49 -8.55 -5.72
CA MET A 74 38.74 -7.34 -5.41
C MET A 74 37.51 -7.19 -6.31
N LEU A 75 37.63 -7.57 -7.59
CA LEU A 75 36.51 -7.67 -8.53
C LEU A 75 35.48 -8.69 -8.09
N ASP A 76 35.91 -9.89 -7.68
CA ASP A 76 35.01 -10.96 -7.22
C ASP A 76 34.22 -10.53 -5.98
N ALA A 77 34.89 -9.92 -4.99
CA ALA A 77 34.23 -9.37 -3.81
C ALA A 77 33.22 -8.26 -4.18
N SER A 78 33.59 -7.34 -5.09
CA SER A 78 32.68 -6.30 -5.55
C SER A 78 31.47 -6.86 -6.31
N LEU A 79 31.63 -7.94 -7.08
CA LEU A 79 30.53 -8.61 -7.78
C LEU A 79 29.56 -9.27 -6.81
N ASP A 80 30.07 -9.88 -5.74
CA ASP A 80 29.25 -10.44 -4.67
C ASP A 80 28.45 -9.35 -3.95
N ASP A 81 29.12 -8.27 -3.52
CA ASP A 81 28.47 -7.10 -2.90
C ASP A 81 27.36 -6.53 -3.79
N PHE A 82 27.63 -6.44 -5.08
CA PHE A 82 26.69 -5.92 -6.06
C PHE A 82 25.49 -6.85 -6.26
N THR A 83 25.72 -8.16 -6.32
CA THR A 83 24.65 -9.16 -6.41
C THR A 83 23.74 -9.09 -5.18
N VAL A 84 24.33 -8.98 -3.99
CA VAL A 84 23.59 -8.79 -2.73
C VAL A 84 22.80 -7.48 -2.75
N ALA A 85 23.38 -6.39 -3.23
CA ALA A 85 22.69 -5.10 -3.34
C ALA A 85 21.48 -5.16 -4.29
N THR A 86 21.65 -5.75 -5.47
CA THR A 86 20.58 -5.98 -6.44
C THR A 86 19.45 -6.82 -5.84
N GLN A 87 19.79 -7.91 -5.14
CA GLN A 87 18.79 -8.75 -4.48
C GLN A 87 18.01 -7.98 -3.41
N ARG A 88 18.70 -7.19 -2.57
CA ARG A 88 18.04 -6.34 -1.58
C ARG A 88 17.13 -5.30 -2.23
N MET A 89 17.52 -4.72 -3.36
CA MET A 89 16.67 -3.79 -4.11
C MET A 89 15.41 -4.48 -4.65
N ALA A 90 15.53 -5.70 -5.18
CA ALA A 90 14.38 -6.48 -5.63
C ALA A 90 13.41 -6.78 -4.48
N ASP A 91 13.93 -7.14 -3.30
CA ASP A 91 13.15 -7.42 -2.10
C ASP A 91 12.43 -6.14 -1.61
N ILE A 92 13.15 -5.01 -1.54
CA ILE A 92 12.58 -3.69 -1.20
C ILE A 92 11.44 -3.35 -2.16
N ASN A 93 11.64 -3.59 -3.45
CA ASN A 93 10.66 -3.28 -4.48
C ASN A 93 9.39 -4.13 -4.36
N SER A 94 9.54 -5.43 -4.06
CA SER A 94 8.43 -6.32 -3.77
C SER A 94 7.64 -5.85 -2.54
N ASN A 95 8.34 -5.49 -1.46
CA ASN A 95 7.73 -4.99 -0.24
C ASN A 95 7.00 -3.65 -0.46
N LEU A 96 7.55 -2.74 -1.26
CA LEU A 96 6.91 -1.48 -1.63
C LEU A 96 5.61 -1.70 -2.40
N LYS A 97 5.58 -2.63 -3.36
CA LYS A 97 4.34 -3.01 -4.06
C LYS A 97 3.29 -3.54 -3.09
N ALA A 98 3.69 -4.44 -2.19
CA ALA A 98 2.78 -5.03 -1.21
C ALA A 98 2.22 -3.96 -0.26
N HIS A 99 3.06 -3.06 0.26
CA HIS A 99 2.63 -1.95 1.10
C HIS A 99 1.68 -0.99 0.35
N GLY A 100 1.97 -0.68 -0.92
CA GLY A 100 1.07 0.16 -1.73
C GLY A 100 -0.33 -0.44 -1.86
N ASN A 101 -0.43 -1.74 -2.09
CA ASN A 101 -1.72 -2.44 -2.15
C ASN A 101 -2.43 -2.45 -0.79
N GLN A 102 -1.70 -2.66 0.30
CA GLN A 102 -2.25 -2.64 1.66
C GLN A 102 -2.83 -1.26 2.01
N VAL A 103 -2.10 -0.19 1.70
CA VAL A 103 -2.56 1.19 1.93
C VAL A 103 -3.85 1.48 1.15
N GLU A 104 -3.99 0.98 -0.08
CA GLU A 104 -5.24 1.12 -0.85
C GLU A 104 -6.41 0.41 -0.16
N GLN A 105 -6.18 -0.81 0.34
CA GLN A 105 -7.20 -1.56 1.05
C GLN A 105 -7.63 -0.86 2.36
N GLU A 106 -6.67 -0.37 3.13
CA GLU A 106 -6.92 0.38 4.37
C GLU A 106 -7.68 1.68 4.10
N LEU A 107 -7.30 2.42 3.05
CA LEU A 107 -8.01 3.64 2.64
C LEU A 107 -9.46 3.35 2.26
N ASN A 108 -9.70 2.28 1.51
CA ASN A 108 -11.06 1.90 1.12
C ASN A 108 -11.90 1.49 2.35
N GLN A 109 -11.33 0.73 3.28
CA GLN A 109 -11.99 0.37 4.54
C GLN A 109 -12.30 1.60 5.40
N ASN A 110 -11.35 2.53 5.52
CA ASN A 110 -11.54 3.77 6.26
C ASN A 110 -12.64 4.64 5.64
N LEU A 111 -12.75 4.69 4.31
CA LEU A 111 -13.83 5.41 3.64
C LEU A 111 -15.20 4.83 4.00
N VAL A 112 -15.35 3.50 3.97
CA VAL A 112 -16.58 2.82 4.38
C VAL A 112 -16.90 3.08 5.86
N ALA A 113 -15.89 3.00 6.73
CA ALA A 113 -16.05 3.29 8.15
C ALA A 113 -16.50 4.75 8.40
N MET A 114 -15.93 5.72 7.68
CA MET A 114 -16.35 7.11 7.74
C MET A 114 -17.79 7.32 7.27
N GLN A 115 -18.22 6.63 6.21
CA GLN A 115 -19.62 6.68 5.75
C GLN A 115 -20.58 6.13 6.81
N PHE A 116 -20.23 5.03 7.46
CA PHE A 116 -21.02 4.50 8.57
C PHE A 116 -21.08 5.49 9.74
N GLN A 117 -19.95 6.10 10.07
CA GLN A 117 -19.89 7.11 11.14
C GLN A 117 -20.75 8.33 10.83
N ASP A 118 -20.72 8.84 9.59
CA ASP A 118 -21.55 9.96 9.17
C ASP A 118 -23.04 9.63 9.29
N ARG A 119 -23.45 8.43 8.87
CA ARG A 119 -24.81 7.92 9.06
C ARG A 119 -25.20 7.81 10.55
N ALA A 120 -24.29 7.33 11.40
CA ALA A 120 -24.53 7.24 12.84
C ALA A 120 -24.70 8.61 13.49
N CYS A 121 -23.90 9.61 13.08
CA CYS A 121 -24.05 10.99 13.53
C CYS A 121 -25.41 11.57 13.15
N GLN A 122 -25.85 11.38 11.91
CA GLN A 122 -27.18 11.83 11.46
C GLN A 122 -28.31 11.17 12.26
N MET A 123 -28.20 9.87 12.52
CA MET A 123 -29.15 9.14 13.35
C MET A 123 -29.22 9.69 14.77
N MET A 124 -28.07 9.98 15.38
CA MET A 124 -28.01 10.59 16.71
C MET A 124 -28.62 11.99 16.72
N ASP A 125 -28.36 12.80 15.69
CA ASP A 125 -28.95 14.13 15.55
C ASP A 125 -30.49 14.05 15.46
N HIS A 126 -31.04 13.11 14.68
CA HIS A 126 -32.48 12.87 14.63
C HIS A 126 -33.07 12.45 15.98
N VAL A 127 -32.41 11.56 16.72
CA VAL A 127 -32.87 11.16 18.06
C VAL A 127 -32.84 12.33 19.03
N VAL A 128 -31.79 13.16 19.01
CA VAL A 128 -31.68 14.35 19.88
C VAL A 128 -32.78 15.36 19.56
N GLN A 129 -33.02 15.65 18.27
CA GLN A 129 -34.10 16.54 17.85
C GLN A 129 -35.47 16.01 18.25
N ASP A 130 -35.67 14.70 18.19
CA ASP A 130 -36.91 14.05 18.57
C ASP A 130 -37.15 14.12 20.09
N LEU A 131 -36.12 13.87 20.90
CA LEU A 131 -36.18 14.05 22.35
C LEU A 131 -36.52 15.50 22.74
N ALA A 132 -35.92 16.50 22.07
CA ALA A 132 -36.23 17.90 22.31
C ALA A 132 -37.70 18.25 22.02
N ARG A 133 -38.28 17.66 20.96
CA ARG A 133 -39.70 17.85 20.62
C ARG A 133 -40.63 17.18 21.63
N MET A 134 -40.26 16.00 22.13
CA MET A 134 -41.00 15.32 23.19
C MET A 134 -41.02 16.16 24.48
N GLU A 135 -39.89 16.76 24.84
CA GLU A 135 -39.79 17.68 25.98
C GLU A 135 -40.74 18.88 25.82
N GLU A 136 -40.73 19.52 24.63
CA GLU A 136 -41.63 20.64 24.32
C GLU A 136 -43.12 20.21 24.41
N HIS A 137 -43.47 19.03 23.89
CA HIS A 137 -44.83 18.52 23.95
C HIS A 137 -45.28 18.19 25.37
N LEU A 138 -44.41 17.57 26.17
CA LEU A 138 -44.67 17.31 27.59
C LEU A 138 -44.89 18.61 28.36
N ALA A 139 -44.08 19.63 28.10
CA ALA A 139 -44.25 20.96 28.70
C ALA A 139 -45.60 21.57 28.32
N ALA A 140 -46.03 21.45 27.06
CA ALA A 140 -47.33 21.96 26.59
C ALA A 140 -48.51 21.25 27.29
N VAL A 141 -48.47 19.92 27.42
CA VAL A 141 -49.51 19.14 28.11
C VAL A 141 -49.57 19.50 29.60
N LEU A 142 -48.43 19.70 30.26
CA LEU A 142 -48.38 20.09 31.68
C LEU A 142 -48.95 21.50 31.93
N HIS A 143 -48.84 22.41 30.96
CA HIS A 143 -49.35 23.78 31.05
C HIS A 143 -50.76 23.96 30.47
N ASP A 144 -51.45 22.87 30.12
CA ASP A 144 -52.82 22.91 29.60
C ASP A 144 -53.85 22.37 30.62
N PRO A 145 -54.40 23.24 31.47
CA PRO A 145 -55.39 22.86 32.48
C PRO A 145 -56.76 22.46 31.90
N ASP A 146 -57.03 22.76 30.62
CA ASP A 146 -58.28 22.42 29.95
C ASP A 146 -58.24 21.03 29.27
N GLY A 147 -57.07 20.39 29.21
CA GLY A 147 -56.88 19.06 28.60
C GLY A 147 -57.14 19.03 27.09
N LYS A 148 -56.93 20.15 26.39
CA LYS A 148 -57.13 20.28 24.93
C LYS A 148 -55.92 19.84 24.11
N SER A 149 -54.77 19.71 24.75
CA SER A 149 -53.50 19.34 24.13
C SER A 149 -53.57 17.90 23.64
N PRO A 150 -53.21 17.63 22.38
CA PRO A 150 -53.33 16.29 21.82
C PRO A 150 -52.44 15.30 22.58
N ALA A 151 -53.02 14.16 22.96
CA ALA A 151 -52.29 13.09 23.64
C ALA A 151 -51.16 12.57 22.74
N VAL A 152 -49.98 12.34 23.33
CA VAL A 152 -48.87 11.70 22.61
C VAL A 152 -49.28 10.26 22.30
N SER A 153 -49.50 9.96 21.02
CA SER A 153 -49.69 8.60 20.53
C SER A 153 -48.32 7.97 20.27
N PRO A 154 -47.92 6.90 21.00
CA PRO A 154 -46.63 6.24 20.78
C PRO A 154 -46.46 5.76 19.34
N ASN A 155 -47.56 5.37 18.68
CA ASN A 155 -47.54 4.90 17.29
C ASN A 155 -47.33 6.03 16.29
N ASP A 156 -47.91 7.21 16.52
CA ASP A 156 -47.71 8.36 15.63
C ASP A 156 -46.31 8.95 15.78
N TRP A 157 -45.77 8.85 16.99
CA TRP A 157 -44.40 9.23 17.27
C TRP A 157 -43.39 8.25 16.66
N LEU A 158 -43.59 6.94 16.81
CA LEU A 158 -42.78 5.91 16.14
C LEU A 158 -42.86 6.02 14.62
N ARG A 159 -44.03 6.32 14.04
CA ARG A 159 -44.16 6.59 12.60
C ARG A 159 -43.36 7.80 12.15
N ARG A 160 -43.31 8.88 12.94
CA ARG A 160 -42.50 10.06 12.62
C ARG A 160 -41.01 9.73 12.69
N LEU A 161 -40.58 9.02 13.74
CA LEU A 161 -39.20 8.55 13.84
C LEU A 161 -38.83 7.72 12.60
N GLN A 162 -39.67 6.75 12.24
CA GLN A 162 -39.53 5.91 11.04
C GLN A 162 -39.60 6.68 9.71
N GLY A 163 -40.26 7.84 9.67
CA GLY A 163 -40.31 8.73 8.50
C GLY A 163 -39.07 9.62 8.33
N THR A 164 -38.18 9.64 9.32
CA THR A 164 -36.93 10.43 9.28
C THR A 164 -35.78 9.65 8.62
N TYR A 165 -35.96 8.35 8.41
CA TYR A 165 -35.03 7.53 7.63
C TYR A 165 -35.26 7.82 6.14
N SER A 166 -34.22 8.29 5.45
CA SER A 166 -34.32 8.72 4.05
C SER A 166 -34.15 7.57 3.06
N THR A 167 -33.69 6.38 3.49
CA THR A 167 -33.51 5.21 2.61
C THR A 167 -34.15 3.92 3.13
N LEU A 168 -34.53 3.03 2.19
CA LEU A 168 -35.10 1.70 2.47
C LEU A 168 -34.10 0.77 3.20
N GLU A 169 -32.80 1.01 3.02
CA GLU A 169 -31.69 0.31 3.70
C GLU A 169 -31.60 0.74 5.18
N GLN A 170 -31.75 2.04 5.46
CA GLN A 170 -31.76 2.59 6.81
C GLN A 170 -32.94 2.05 7.65
N ALA A 171 -34.12 1.91 7.05
CA ALA A 171 -35.28 1.29 7.69
C ALA A 171 -35.05 -0.21 7.99
N HIS A 172 -34.40 -0.95 7.07
CA HIS A 172 -34.09 -2.37 7.24
C HIS A 172 -33.07 -2.67 8.35
N LEU A 173 -32.00 -1.86 8.44
CA LEU A 173 -30.98 -2.00 9.49
C LEU A 173 -31.56 -1.69 10.88
N HIS A 174 -32.43 -0.68 10.98
CA HIS A 174 -33.13 -0.35 12.23
C HIS A 174 -34.16 -1.40 12.64
N GLY A 175 -34.73 -2.13 11.68
CA GLY A 175 -35.61 -3.29 11.91
C GLY A 175 -34.89 -4.56 12.36
N GLY A 176 -33.57 -4.55 12.56
CA GLY A 176 -32.79 -5.69 13.05
C GLY A 176 -32.60 -6.82 12.04
N THR A 177 -32.94 -6.61 10.76
CA THR A 177 -32.71 -7.61 9.71
C THR A 177 -31.32 -7.39 9.13
N THR A 178 -30.32 -8.07 9.69
CA THR A 178 -29.00 -8.13 9.05
C THR A 178 -29.16 -8.87 7.73
N ALA A 179 -28.98 -8.16 6.62
CA ALA A 179 -28.96 -8.77 5.30
C ALA A 179 -27.72 -9.67 5.20
N SER A 180 -27.90 -10.95 5.49
CA SER A 180 -27.02 -11.99 5.02
C SER A 180 -27.04 -11.97 3.49
N SER A 181 -25.88 -11.69 2.90
CA SER A 181 -25.55 -11.89 1.48
C SER A 181 -26.53 -11.31 0.44
N ALA A 182 -26.25 -10.12 -0.07
CA ALA A 182 -26.64 -9.75 -1.42
C ALA A 182 -25.40 -9.29 -2.20
N SER A 183 -25.21 -9.94 -3.33
CA SER A 183 -24.06 -9.86 -4.22
C SER A 183 -23.89 -8.47 -4.83
N SER A 184 -22.62 -8.09 -5.00
CA SER A 184 -22.06 -7.41 -6.18
C SER A 184 -23.04 -7.18 -7.33
N GLY A 185 -23.34 -5.91 -7.64
CA GLY A 185 -23.98 -5.50 -8.89
C GLY A 185 -24.91 -4.31 -8.70
N ASP A 186 -24.53 -3.17 -9.28
CA ASP A 186 -25.38 -2.00 -9.54
C ASP A 186 -25.94 -1.22 -8.34
N ALA A 187 -25.14 -0.25 -7.90
CA ALA A 187 -25.69 1.02 -7.41
C ALA A 187 -25.14 2.14 -8.30
N GLU A 188 -25.94 2.54 -9.29
CA GLU A 188 -25.74 3.77 -10.05
C GLU A 188 -25.71 4.97 -9.09
N PHE A 189 -24.59 5.68 -9.14
CA PHE A 189 -24.33 6.94 -8.46
C PHE A 189 -24.98 8.08 -9.25
N PHE A 190 -25.84 8.88 -8.62
CA PHE A 190 -26.08 10.27 -8.99
C PHE A 190 -25.65 11.17 -7.84
#